data_AF-A0A3B5LN12-F1
#
_entry.id   AF-A0A3B5LN12-F1
#
_cell.length_a   1.000
_cell.length_b   1.000
_cell.length_c   1.000
_cell.angle_alpha   90.00
_cell.angle_beta   90.00
_cell.angle_gamma   90.00
#
_symmetry.space_group_name_H-M   'P 1'
#
loop_
_entity.id
_entity.type
_entity.pdbx_description
1 polymer ?
#
loop_
_entity_poly.entity_id
_entity_poly.type
_entity_poly.pdbx_seq_one_letter_code
_entity_poly.pdbx_strand_id
1 'polypeptide(L)' 'TAVTWDDALGAASYTVYARGSRGYKAQCNSASIDCDFVYLECGQDYNITVVAQHDTCVSAQSEAITISS' A
#
# COMPACT_ATOMS: atom_id res chain seq x y z
N THR A 1 8.70 -2.83 7.33
CA THR A 1 7.44 -3.61 7.25
C THR A 1 7.18 -3.94 5.81
N ALA A 2 7.25 -5.22 5.44
CA ALA A 2 7.03 -5.67 4.07
C ALA A 2 5.54 -5.89 3.81
N VAL A 3 5.03 -5.37 2.70
CA VAL A 3 3.68 -5.58 2.20
C VAL A 3 3.79 -6.27 0.84
N THR A 4 3.02 -7.33 0.65
CA THR A 4 2.92 -8.07 -0.61
C THR A 4 1.45 -8.25 -0.97
N TRP A 5 1.16 -8.33 -2.26
CA TRP A 5 -0.20 -8.46 -2.78
C TRP A 5 -0.22 -9.33 -4.03
N ASP A 6 -1.41 -9.76 -4.44
CA ASP A 6 -1.61 -10.49 -5.69
C ASP A 6 -1.56 -9.55 -6.90
N ASP A 7 -1.00 -10.04 -8.01
CA ASP A 7 -0.90 -9.28 -9.25
C ASP A 7 -2.29 -8.92 -9.82
N ALA A 8 -2.44 -7.66 -10.23
CA ALA A 8 -3.62 -7.17 -10.90
C ALA A 8 -3.40 -7.20 -12.42
N LEU A 9 -4.33 -7.83 -13.13
CA LEU A 9 -4.21 -8.05 -14.58
C LEU A 9 -4.06 -6.72 -15.34
N GLY A 10 -2.91 -6.57 -16.01
CA GLY A 10 -2.58 -5.38 -16.78
C GLY A 10 -2.03 -4.21 -15.95
N ALA A 11 -1.65 -4.41 -14.69
CA ALA A 11 -0.95 -3.38 -13.92
C ALA A 11 0.51 -3.23 -14.40
N ALA A 12 0.96 -1.98 -14.54
CA ALA A 12 2.35 -1.65 -14.79
C ALA A 12 3.10 -1.27 -13.51
N SER A 13 2.38 -0.73 -12.53
CA SER A 13 2.91 -0.38 -11.21
C SER A 13 1.82 -0.37 -10.15
N TYR A 14 2.25 -0.29 -8.90
CA TYR A 14 1.38 -0.30 -7.74
C TYR A 14 1.76 0.83 -6.79
N THR A 15 0.74 1.44 -6.19
CA THR A 15 0.91 2.37 -5.08
C THR A 15 0.24 1.80 -3.84
N VAL A 16 1.04 1.58 -2.80
CA VAL A 16 0.61 1.12 -1.49
C VAL A 16 0.46 2.32 -0.57
N TYR A 17 -0.67 2.43 0.11
CA TYR A 17 -0.95 3.47 1.09
C TYR A 17 -1.01 2.87 2.48
N ALA A 18 -0.32 3.48 3.43
CA ALA A 18 -0.39 3.14 4.84
C ALA A 18 -0.99 4.33 5.62
N ARG A 19 -2.21 4.16 6.13
CA ARG A 19 -2.94 5.19 6.89
C ARG A 19 -3.02 4.81 8.36
N GLY A 20 -2.26 5.50 9.18
CA GLY A 20 -2.24 5.34 10.63
C GLY A 20 -3.49 5.91 11.29
N SER A 21 -3.99 5.24 12.33
CA SER A 21 -5.17 5.65 13.10
C SER A 21 -4.99 7.00 13.81
N ARG A 22 -3.74 7.43 14.02
CA ARG A 22 -3.39 8.73 14.62
C ARG A 22 -3.15 9.83 13.58
N GLY A 23 -3.44 9.55 12.31
CA GLY A 23 -3.33 10.50 11.20
C GLY A 23 -2.01 10.43 10.42
N TYR A 24 -1.05 9.60 10.82
CA TYR A 24 0.17 9.36 10.05
C TYR A 24 -0.17 8.74 8.69
N LYS A 25 0.52 9.18 7.64
CA LYS A 25 0.33 8.65 6.29
C LYS A 25 1.69 8.37 5.67
N ALA A 26 1.87 7.16 5.20
CA ALA A 26 2.97 6.80 4.35
C ALA A 26 2.44 6.20 3.05
N GLN A 27 3.26 6.25 2.01
CA GLN A 27 2.97 5.58 0.76
C GLN A 27 4.25 5.01 0.18
N CYS A 28 4.09 4.02 -0.67
CA CYS A 28 5.16 3.41 -1.43
C CYS A 28 4.70 3.14 -2.85
N ASN A 29 5.60 3.32 -3.81
CA ASN A 29 5.36 2.97 -5.19
C ASN A 29 6.37 1.90 -5.62
N SER A 30 5.87 0.83 -6.23
CA SER A 30 6.68 -0.29 -6.70
C SER A 30 6.13 -0.80 -8.03
N ALA A 31 7.01 -1.19 -8.94
CA ALA A 31 6.62 -1.91 -10.16
C ALA A 31 6.48 -3.43 -9.93
N SER A 32 6.93 -3.90 -8.77
CA SER A 32 6.78 -5.29 -8.32
C SER A 32 5.53 -5.44 -7.45
N ILE A 33 5.22 -6.68 -7.05
CA ILE A 33 4.10 -7.03 -6.16
C ILE A 33 4.45 -6.93 -4.66
N ASP A 34 5.52 -6.20 -4.35
CA ASP A 34 6.05 -6.02 -3.01
C ASP A 34 6.51 -4.58 -2.76
N CYS A 35 6.38 -4.16 -1.51
CA CYS A 35 6.99 -2.94 -1.02
C CYS A 35 7.32 -3.00 0.48
N ASP A 36 8.48 -2.44 0.83
CA ASP A 36 8.87 -2.16 2.22
C ASP A 36 8.61 -0.73 2.67
N PHE A 37 7.85 -0.59 3.76
CA PHE A 37 7.81 0.63 4.55
C PHE A 37 8.98 0.64 5.55
N VAL A 38 9.93 1.55 5.34
CA VAL A 38 11.13 1.70 6.18
C VAL A 38 10.81 2.45 7.49
N TYR A 39 9.87 3.39 7.47
CA TYR A 39 9.46 4.18 8.62
C TYR A 39 7.94 4.18 8.78
N LEU A 40 7.45 3.40 9.74
CA LEU A 40 6.12 3.53 10.32
C LEU A 40 6.29 3.91 11.78
N GLU A 41 5.46 4.80 12.28
CA GLU A 41 5.45 5.15 13.70
C GLU A 41 4.85 4.00 14.51
N CYS A 42 5.50 3.62 15.61
CA CYS A 42 5.05 2.51 16.46
C CYS A 42 3.81 2.92 17.31
N GLY A 43 3.00 1.94 17.71
CA GLY A 43 1.90 2.15 18.64
C GLY A 43 0.66 2.79 17.99
N GLN A 44 0.44 2.50 16.71
CA GLN A 44 -0.81 2.80 16.03
C GLN A 44 -1.15 1.72 15.00
N ASP A 45 -2.44 1.61 14.70
CA ASP A 45 -2.90 0.72 13.65
C ASP A 45 -2.82 1.41 12.30
N TYR A 46 -2.33 0.68 11.31
CA TYR A 46 -2.21 1.10 9.93
C TYR A 46 -3.20 0.36 9.05
N ASN A 47 -4.04 1.13 8.38
CA ASN A 47 -4.87 0.64 7.31
C ASN A 47 -4.07 0.70 6.00
N ILE A 48 -3.73 -0.48 5.48
CA ILE A 48 -2.94 -0.67 4.27
C ILE A 48 -3.87 -0.95 3.09
N THR A 49 -3.75 -0.17 2.02
CA THR A 49 -4.46 -0.40 0.75
C THR A 49 -3.49 -0.33 -0.43
N VAL A 50 -3.77 -1.10 -1.48
CA VAL A 50 -2.98 -1.13 -2.72
C VAL A 50 -3.84 -0.62 -3.87
N VAL A 51 -3.25 0.19 -4.75
CA VAL A 51 -3.86 0.65 -6.00
C VAL A 51 -2.96 0.24 -7.14
N ALA A 52 -3.50 -0.47 -8.14
CA ALA A 52 -2.80 -0.78 -9.37
C ALA A 52 -2.90 0.40 -10.35
N GLN A 53 -1.84 0.59 -11.12
CA GLN A 53 -1.74 1.65 -12.12
C GLN A 53 -1.24 1.07 -13.45
N HIS A 54 -1.86 1.50 -14.53
CA HIS A 54 -1.43 1.24 -15.90
C HIS A 54 -1.49 2.55 -16.69
N ASP A 55 -0.33 3.11 -17.02
CA ASP A 55 -0.17 4.43 -17.60
C ASP A 55 -0.89 5.54 -16.79
N THR A 56 -1.94 6.13 -17.36
CA THR A 56 -2.77 7.16 -16.74
C THR A 56 -4.01 6.60 -16.03
N CYS A 57 -4.26 5.29 -16.15
CA CYS A 57 -5.39 4.62 -15.53
C CYS A 57 -4.99 4.05 -14.16
N VAL A 58 -5.86 4.24 -13.16
CA VAL A 58 -5.70 3.72 -11.80
C VAL A 58 -6.90 2.86 -11.44
N SER A 59 -6.65 1.73 -10.81
CA SER A 59 -7.69 0.83 -10.32
C SER A 59 -8.38 1.39 -9.08
N ALA A 60 -9.45 0.72 -8.65
CA ALA A 60 -9.94 0.90 -7.28
C ALA A 60 -8.89 0.44 -6.26
N GLN A 61 -9.03 0.91 -5.01
CA GLN A 61 -8.24 0.39 -3.88
C GLN A 61 -8.61 -1.07 -3.60
N SER A 62 -7.59 -1.85 -3.23
CA SER A 62 -7.76 -3.19 -2.69
C SER A 62 -8.58 -3.18 -1.40
N GLU A 63 -8.92 -4.39 -0.94
CA GLU A 63 -9.40 -4.55 0.42
C GLU A 63 -8.34 -4.04 1.41
N ALA A 64 -8.82 -3.37 2.44
CA ALA A 64 -8.00 -2.74 3.46
C ALA A 64 -7.57 -3.76 4.51
N ILE A 65 -6.27 -3.93 4.71
CA ILE A 65 -5.74 -4.75 5.80
C ILE A 65 -5.28 -3.83 6.92
N THR A 66 -5.72 -4.11 8.14
CA THR A 66 -5.27 -3.37 9.32
C THR A 66 -4.13 -4.12 9.98
N ILE A 67 -2.98 -3.47 10.15
CA ILE A 67 -1.82 -4.00 10.87
C ILE A 67 -1.52 -3.10 12.06
N SER A 68 -1.16 -3.68 13.20
CA SER A 68 -0.69 -2.92 14.37
C SER A 68 0.84 -2.83 14.35
N SER A 69 1.40 -1.63 14.48
CA SER A 69 2.85 -1.39 14.55
C SER A 69 3.40 -1.39 15.98
#